data_AF-A0A343TM03-F1
#
_entry.id   AF-A0A343TM03-F1
#
_cell.length_a   1.000
_cell.length_b   1.000
_cell.length_c   1.000
_cell.angle_alpha   90.00
_cell.angle_beta   90.00
_cell.angle_gamma   90.00
#
_symmetry.space_group_name_H-M   'P 1'
#
loop_
_entity.id
_entity.type
_entity.pdbx_description
1 polymer ?
#
loop_
_entity_poly.entity_id
_entity_poly.type
_entity_poly.pdbx_seq_one_letter_code
_entity_poly.pdbx_strand_id
1 'polypeptide(L)'
;MACGTTVEEVDGGEIVTIEGLGTQRDLHPIQQAFVDHFAVQCGFCTPGMIIQAVELLEEEPSPTEEQIREALSDNYCRCTGYQKPVEAIQDAAERLQDDPTVVADGGVAETNDEPSRTGTEHTTGE
;
A
#
# COMPACT_ATOMS: atom_id res chain seq x y z
N MET A 1 -7.35 4.56 19.39
CA MET A 1 -6.76 5.83 18.90
C MET A 1 -5.84 6.45 19.95
N ALA A 2 -4.57 6.69 19.61
CA ALA A 2 -3.52 7.07 20.57
C ALA A 2 -3.77 8.38 21.34
N CYS A 3 -4.47 9.38 20.76
CA CYS A 3 -4.70 10.66 21.42
C CYS A 3 -5.63 10.59 22.65
N GLY A 4 -6.42 9.52 22.76
CA GLY A 4 -7.30 9.25 23.91
C GLY A 4 -6.78 8.16 24.85
N THR A 5 -5.65 7.53 24.52
CA THR A 5 -5.04 6.45 25.30
C THR A 5 -3.90 7.02 26.15
N THR A 6 -3.88 6.67 27.43
CA THR A 6 -2.81 7.07 28.35
C THR A 6 -1.59 6.17 28.19
N VAL A 7 -0.41 6.67 28.58
CA VAL A 7 0.84 5.88 28.50
C VAL A 7 0.81 4.65 29.42
N GLU A 8 0.13 4.74 30.56
CA GLU A 8 0.01 3.61 31.50
C GLU A 8 -0.78 2.43 30.90
N GLU A 9 -1.80 2.71 30.07
CA GLU A 9 -2.61 1.67 29.41
C GLU A 9 -1.82 0.84 28.39
N VAL A 10 -0.67 1.35 27.93
CA VAL A 10 0.18 0.68 26.93
C VAL A 10 1.52 0.23 27.49
N ASP A 11 1.71 0.27 28.81
CA ASP A 11 2.95 -0.18 29.45
C ASP A 11 3.23 -1.66 29.15
N GLY A 12 4.45 -1.96 28.73
CA GLY A 12 4.86 -3.29 28.29
C GLY A 12 4.27 -3.77 26.95
N GLY A 13 3.47 -2.95 26.26
CA GLY A 13 2.93 -3.24 24.93
C GLY A 13 3.93 -3.03 23.80
N GLU A 14 3.71 -3.71 22.67
CA GLU A 14 4.40 -3.43 21.42
C GLU A 14 3.64 -2.35 20.64
N ILE A 15 4.34 -1.30 20.21
CA ILE A 15 3.74 -0.18 19.48
C ILE A 15 4.45 -0.05 18.13
N VAL A 16 3.68 -0.20 17.05
CA VAL A 16 4.14 0.06 15.68
C VAL A 16 3.58 1.40 15.22
N THR A 17 4.44 2.24 14.68
CA THR A 17 4.07 3.52 14.05
C THR A 17 4.34 3.49 12.55
N ILE A 18 3.96 4.55 11.83
CA ILE A 18 4.16 4.63 10.37
C ILE A 18 5.63 4.45 9.96
N GLU A 19 6.57 4.88 10.80
CA GLU A 19 8.01 4.74 10.60
C GLU A 19 8.50 3.29 10.75
N GLY A 20 7.71 2.41 11.39
CA GLY A 20 8.05 1.01 11.63
C GLY A 20 7.69 0.06 10.48
N LEU A 21 6.87 0.48 9.51
CA LEU A 21 6.34 -0.42 8.46
C LEU A 21 7.30 -0.66 7.29
N GLY A 22 8.20 0.28 7.00
CA GLY A 22 9.05 0.21 5.82
C GLY A 22 10.10 1.32 5.80
N THR A 23 10.86 1.39 4.72
CA THR A 23 11.89 2.41 4.50
C THR A 23 11.63 3.17 3.20
N GLN A 24 12.26 4.33 3.02
CA GLN A 24 12.14 5.09 1.77
C GLN A 24 12.60 4.33 0.51
N ARG A 25 13.38 3.25 0.66
CA ARG A 25 13.84 2.43 -0.47
C ARG A 25 13.04 1.14 -0.64
N ASP A 26 12.24 0.79 0.36
CA ASP A 26 11.54 -0.47 0.47
C ASP A 26 10.30 -0.22 1.31
N LEU A 27 9.25 0.27 0.64
CA LEU A 27 8.00 0.64 1.28
C LEU A 27 7.20 -0.63 1.58
N HIS A 28 6.46 -0.60 2.70
CA HIS A 28 5.45 -1.61 2.96
C HIS A 28 4.45 -1.67 1.79
N PRO A 29 3.90 -2.83 1.40
CA PRO A 29 2.93 -2.93 0.30
C PRO A 29 1.77 -1.93 0.40
N ILE A 30 1.24 -1.70 1.61
CA ILE A 30 0.21 -0.68 1.87
C ILE A 30 0.74 0.74 1.62
N GLN A 31 1.96 1.07 2.06
CA GLN A 31 2.57 2.38 1.79
C GLN A 31 2.75 2.59 0.28
N GLN A 32 3.22 1.57 -0.44
CA GLN A 32 3.39 1.62 -1.88
C GLN A 32 2.04 1.79 -2.61
N ALA A 33 1.01 1.05 -2.22
CA ALA A 33 -0.33 1.21 -2.80
C ALA A 33 -0.90 2.62 -2.57
N PHE A 34 -0.68 3.23 -1.40
CA PHE A 34 -1.09 4.62 -1.16
C PHE A 34 -0.41 5.62 -2.10
N VAL A 35 0.84 5.37 -2.48
CA VAL A 35 1.57 6.16 -3.49
C VAL A 35 0.97 5.92 -4.88
N ASP A 36 0.84 4.66 -5.28
CA ASP A 36 0.42 4.27 -6.63
C ASP A 36 -1.01 4.72 -6.97
N HIS A 37 -1.91 4.74 -5.97
CA HIS A 37 -3.31 5.14 -6.13
C HIS A 37 -3.56 6.63 -5.89
N PHE A 38 -2.51 7.44 -5.67
CA PHE A 38 -2.66 8.85 -5.30
C PHE A 38 -3.55 9.05 -4.06
N ALA A 39 -3.45 8.14 -3.09
CA ALA A 39 -4.20 8.19 -1.83
C ALA A 39 -3.63 9.23 -0.84
N VAL A 40 -2.64 10.02 -1.28
CA VAL A 40 -1.96 11.04 -0.48
C VAL A 40 -1.99 12.38 -1.21
N GLN A 41 -2.35 13.44 -0.48
CA GLN A 41 -2.21 14.83 -0.93
C GLN A 41 -1.43 15.64 0.11
N CYS A 42 -2.09 16.18 1.14
CA CYS A 42 -1.41 16.91 2.21
C CYS A 42 -0.62 15.99 3.15
N GLY A 43 -0.87 14.68 3.13
CA GLY A 43 -0.17 13.68 3.93
C GLY A 43 -0.57 13.61 5.40
N PHE A 44 -1.39 14.54 5.91
CA PHE A 44 -1.63 14.65 7.36
C PHE A 44 -2.34 13.42 7.96
N CYS A 45 -3.37 12.90 7.30
CA CYS A 45 -4.11 11.72 7.78
C CYS A 45 -3.45 10.39 7.37
N THR A 46 -2.47 10.43 6.47
CA THR A 46 -1.89 9.23 5.85
C THR A 46 -1.26 8.27 6.86
N PRO A 47 -0.50 8.72 7.89
CA PRO A 47 0.01 7.81 8.92
C PRO A 47 -1.08 7.01 9.63
N GLY A 48 -2.17 7.65 10.05
CA GLY A 48 -3.28 6.99 10.74
C GLY A 48 -4.04 6.04 9.83
N MET A 49 -4.32 6.46 8.59
CA MET A 49 -5.00 5.61 7.61
C MET A 49 -4.20 4.35 7.27
N ILE A 50 -2.88 4.44 7.11
CA ILE A 50 -2.04 3.30 6.79
C ILE A 50 -1.96 2.33 7.98
N ILE A 51 -1.78 2.82 9.20
CA ILE A 51 -1.75 1.95 10.40
C ILE A 51 -3.10 1.24 10.58
N GLN A 52 -4.21 1.96 10.38
CA GLN A 52 -5.55 1.35 10.44
C GLN A 52 -5.77 0.30 9.36
N ALA A 53 -5.21 0.51 8.15
CA ALA A 53 -5.28 -0.45 7.06
C ALA A 53 -4.43 -1.71 7.34
N VAL A 54 -3.27 -1.56 7.99
CA VAL A 54 -2.46 -2.70 8.45
C VAL A 54 -3.29 -3.58 9.38
N GLU A 55 -3.85 -2.98 10.44
CA GLU A 55 -4.70 -3.70 11.41
C GLU A 55 -5.89 -4.39 10.71
N LEU A 56 -6.58 -3.69 9.82
CA LEU A 56 -7.68 -4.28 9.04
C LEU A 56 -7.23 -5.50 8.22
N LEU A 57 -6.12 -5.41 7.50
CA LEU A 57 -5.67 -6.48 6.59
C LEU A 57 -4.99 -7.65 7.32
N GLU A 58 -4.52 -7.45 8.54
CA GLU A 58 -4.10 -8.53 9.44
C GLU A 58 -5.29 -9.36 9.93
N GLU A 59 -6.43 -8.70 10.21
CA GLU A 59 -7.66 -9.36 10.69
C GLU A 59 -8.53 -9.94 9.56
N GLU A 60 -8.67 -9.20 8.46
CA GLU A 60 -9.47 -9.53 7.29
C GLU A 60 -8.62 -9.30 6.02
N PRO A 61 -7.94 -10.33 5.50
CA PRO A 61 -7.06 -10.19 4.34
C PRO A 61 -7.76 -9.80 3.04
N SER A 62 -9.08 -9.99 2.93
CA SER A 62 -9.87 -9.68 1.73
C SER A 62 -11.13 -8.86 2.07
N PRO A 63 -10.97 -7.62 2.59
CA PRO A 63 -12.10 -6.85 3.08
C PRO A 63 -12.93 -6.29 1.92
N THR A 64 -14.25 -6.26 2.12
CA THR A 64 -15.15 -5.54 1.23
C THR A 64 -14.93 -4.02 1.33
N GLU A 65 -15.35 -3.27 0.31
CA GLU A 65 -15.31 -1.80 0.35
C GLU A 65 -16.00 -1.21 1.59
N GLU A 66 -17.14 -1.76 2.00
CA GLU A 66 -17.88 -1.32 3.18
C GLU A 66 -17.04 -1.50 4.46
N GLN A 67 -16.36 -2.64 4.61
CA GLN A 67 -15.47 -2.91 5.75
C GLN A 67 -14.28 -1.94 5.78
N ILE A 68 -13.69 -1.63 4.62
CA ILE A 68 -12.61 -0.65 4.53
C ILE A 68 -13.10 0.73 4.96
N ARG A 69 -14.28 1.14 4.49
CA ARG A 69 -14.87 2.45 4.86
C ARG A 69 -15.17 2.54 6.34
N GLU A 70 -15.70 1.47 6.93
CA GLU A 70 -15.98 1.40 8.36
C GLU A 70 -14.68 1.51 9.17
N ALA A 71 -13.63 0.75 8.79
CA ALA A 71 -12.32 0.82 9.46
C ALA A 71 -11.71 2.23 9.37
N LEU A 72 -11.87 2.92 8.25
CA LEU A 72 -11.37 4.28 8.06
C LEU A 72 -12.26 5.38 8.67
N SER A 73 -13.40 5.05 9.27
CA SER A 73 -14.39 6.04 9.74
C SER A 73 -13.82 7.03 10.78
N ASP A 74 -12.89 6.57 11.62
CA ASP A 74 -12.20 7.40 12.62
C ASP A 74 -10.96 8.14 12.09
N ASN A 75 -10.59 7.92 10.82
CA ASN A 75 -9.49 8.58 10.14
C ASN A 75 -9.99 9.67 9.18
N TYR A 76 -10.13 10.90 9.66
CA TYR A 76 -10.63 12.00 8.83
C TYR A 76 -9.65 12.46 7.75
N CYS A 77 -10.04 12.34 6.48
CA CYS A 77 -9.29 12.90 5.34
C CYS A 77 -10.03 14.06 4.68
N ARG A 78 -9.41 15.23 4.66
CA ARG A 78 -9.99 16.42 4.02
C ARG A 78 -9.78 16.50 2.51
N CYS A 79 -8.76 15.80 2.01
CA CYS A 79 -8.18 16.02 0.69
C CYS A 79 -8.66 15.02 -0.37
N THR A 80 -8.74 13.73 -0.04
CA THR A 80 -8.98 12.66 -1.03
C THR A 80 -10.44 12.26 -1.17
N GLY A 81 -11.29 12.58 -0.18
CA GLY A 81 -12.68 12.13 -0.17
C GLY A 81 -12.83 10.61 -0.03
N TYR A 82 -11.84 9.93 0.56
CA TYR A 82 -11.81 8.49 0.89
C TYR A 82 -11.74 7.50 -0.27
N GLN A 83 -12.16 7.86 -1.48
CA GLN A 83 -12.13 6.92 -2.62
C GLN A 83 -10.73 6.36 -2.89
N LYS A 84 -9.71 7.22 -2.95
CA LYS A 84 -8.33 6.79 -3.22
C LYS A 84 -7.71 5.92 -2.12
N PRO A 85 -7.86 6.25 -0.81
CA PRO A 85 -7.48 5.33 0.25
C PRO A 85 -8.19 3.97 0.18
N VAL A 86 -9.47 3.92 -0.17
CA VAL A 86 -10.20 2.65 -0.32
C VAL A 86 -9.61 1.80 -1.45
N GLU A 87 -9.42 2.39 -2.64
CA GLU A 87 -8.79 1.72 -3.79
C GLU A 87 -7.37 1.22 -3.44
N ALA A 88 -6.58 2.02 -2.74
CA ALA A 88 -5.24 1.64 -2.29
C ALA A 88 -5.23 0.46 -1.32
N ILE A 89 -6.19 0.37 -0.41
CA ILE A 89 -6.28 -0.72 0.56
C ILE A 89 -6.71 -2.02 -0.13
N GLN A 90 -7.61 -1.96 -1.11
CA GLN A 90 -7.99 -3.12 -1.92
C GLN A 90 -6.80 -3.68 -2.70
N ASP A 91 -6.03 -2.82 -3.36
CA ASP A 91 -4.80 -3.22 -4.05
C ASP A 91 -3.76 -3.77 -3.07
N ALA A 92 -3.57 -3.14 -1.91
CA ALA A 92 -2.66 -3.66 -0.90
C ALA A 92 -3.08 -5.05 -0.38
N ALA A 93 -4.38 -5.32 -0.27
CA ALA A 93 -4.91 -6.64 0.09
C ALA A 93 -4.48 -7.71 -0.92
N GLU A 94 -4.55 -7.40 -2.22
CA GLU A 94 -4.08 -8.28 -3.29
C GLU A 94 -2.55 -8.48 -3.22
N ARG A 95 -1.78 -7.39 -3.08
CA ARG A 95 -0.30 -7.42 -2.98
C ARG A 95 0.24 -8.14 -1.75
N LEU A 96 -0.55 -8.28 -0.69
CA LEU A 96 -0.15 -9.02 0.51
C LEU A 96 -0.43 -10.52 0.37
N GLN A 97 -1.31 -10.90 -0.57
CA GLN A 97 -1.62 -12.30 -0.88
C GLN A 97 -0.72 -12.85 -2.00
N ASP A 98 -0.28 -12.00 -2.92
CA ASP A 98 0.63 -12.31 -4.05
C ASP A 98 2.03 -11.67 -3.87
N ASP A 99 3.07 -12.25 -4.48
CA ASP A 99 4.41 -11.63 -4.56
C ASP A 99 4.38 -10.45 -5.57
N PRO A 100 4.74 -9.20 -5.20
CA PRO A 100 4.18 -8.02 -5.87
C PRO A 100 4.83 -7.69 -7.22
N THR A 101 4.01 -7.48 -8.25
CA THR A 101 4.42 -6.81 -9.51
C THR A 101 3.36 -5.85 -10.04
N VAL A 102 3.37 -4.59 -9.59
CA VAL A 102 2.74 -3.46 -10.31
C VAL A 102 3.61 -2.20 -10.15
N VAL A 103 3.85 -1.47 -11.25
CA VAL A 103 4.67 -0.24 -11.31
C VAL A 103 3.82 1.01 -11.44
N ALA A 104 4.33 2.12 -10.88
CA ALA A 104 3.65 3.39 -10.64
C ALA A 104 3.19 4.18 -11.90
N ASP A 105 3.50 3.71 -13.11
CA ASP A 105 3.16 4.39 -14.37
C ASP A 105 1.99 3.74 -15.13
N GLY A 106 1.30 2.76 -14.51
CA GLY A 106 0.23 2.01 -15.17
C GLY A 106 0.73 0.95 -16.15
N GLY A 107 2.03 0.65 -16.13
CA GLY A 107 2.61 -0.53 -16.78
C GLY A 107 2.40 -1.81 -15.97
N VAL A 108 2.38 -2.96 -16.66
CA VAL A 108 2.60 -4.26 -16.01
C VAL A 108 4.08 -4.38 -15.66
N ALA A 109 4.40 -4.81 -14.43
CA ALA A 109 5.79 -5.00 -14.06
C ALA A 109 6.42 -6.12 -14.90
N GLU A 110 7.62 -5.86 -15.39
CA GLU A 110 8.38 -6.85 -16.15
C GLU A 110 8.74 -7.98 -15.20
N THR A 111 8.04 -9.10 -15.31
CA THR A 111 8.49 -10.35 -14.72
C THR A 111 9.75 -10.77 -15.47
N ASN A 112 10.80 -11.14 -14.74
CA ASN A 112 12.04 -11.67 -15.31
C ASN A 112 11.80 -13.05 -15.95
N ASP A 113 11.16 -13.06 -17.12
CA ASP A 113 11.16 -14.17 -18.05
C ASP A 113 11.89 -13.67 -19.30
N GLU A 114 13.20 -13.92 -19.38
CA GLU A 114 13.94 -13.81 -20.63
C GLU A 114 13.65 -15.07 -21.46
N PRO A 115 13.04 -14.96 -22.66
CA PRO A 115 13.25 -15.96 -23.67
C PRO A 115 14.12 -15.38 -24.79
N SER A 116 15.37 -15.85 -24.80
CA SER A 116 16.15 -16.20 -25.98
C SER A 116 16.29 -15.11 -27.06
N ARG A 117 17.46 -14.44 -27.05
CA ARG A 117 18.02 -13.77 -28.24
C ARG A 117 18.19 -14.79 -29.38
N THR A 118 17.17 -14.94 -30.23
CA THR A 118 17.34 -15.53 -31.55
C THR A 118 17.91 -14.47 -32.47
N GLY A 119 19.16 -14.68 -32.87
CA GLY A 119 19.87 -13.83 -33.81
C GLY A 119 19.11 -13.69 -35.12
N THR A 120 19.04 -12.45 -35.63
CA THR A 120 18.74 -12.19 -37.03
C THR A 120 20.01 -11.68 -37.68
N GLU A 121 20.54 -12.52 -38.55
CA GLU A 121 21.71 -12.29 -39.38
C GLU A 121 21.45 -11.09 -40.29
N HIS A 122 22.29 -10.05 -40.18
CA HIS A 122 22.25 -8.91 -41.08
C HIS A 122 23.08 -9.24 -42.33
N THR A 123 22.42 -9.74 -43.38
CA THR A 123 23.02 -9.87 -44.71
C THR A 123 23.16 -8.50 -45.35
N THR A 124 24.39 -7.97 -45.43
CA THR A 124 24.72 -6.83 -46.28
C THR A 124 24.85 -7.30 -47.73
N GLY A 125 23.92 -6.87 -48.58
CA GLY A 125 23.96 -7.07 -50.02
C GLY A 125 23.90 -5.72 -50.74
N GLU A 126 24.93 -5.48 -51.55
CA GLU A 126 25.10 -4.52 -52.67
C GLU A 126 24.97 -3.01 -52.43
#